data_AF-A0A381NZS6-F1
#
_entry.id   AF-A0A381NZS6-F1
#
_cell.length_a   1.000
_cell.length_b   1.000
_cell.length_c   1.000
_cell.angle_alpha   90.00
_cell.angle_beta   90.00
_cell.angle_gamma   90.00
#
_symmetry.space_group_name_H-M   'P 1'
#
loop_
_entity.id
_entity.type
_entity.pdbx_description
1 polymer ?
#
loop_
_entity_poly.entity_id
_entity_poly.type
_entity_poly.pdbx_seq_one_letter_code
_entity_poly.pdbx_strand_id
1 'polypeptide(L)'
;VLEVRQTQDSWETVGEGRTDTDGRINNFFIETESMSPGTYRLTFNVSPYFQSQGVDSFYSVIPIVFTLDDPNAHYHVPLLLSPYGYSTYRGS
;
A
#
# COMPACT_ATOMS: atom_id res chain seq x y z
N VAL A 1 3.10 -1.24 4.30
CA VAL A 1 2.42 -2.30 5.08
C VAL A 1 1.06 -2.54 4.47
N LEU A 2 0.69 -3.80 4.27
CA LEU A 2 -0.61 -4.25 3.81
C LEU A 2 -1.34 -4.91 4.98
N GLU A 3 -2.57 -4.48 5.20
CA GLU A 3 -3.41 -4.97 6.29
C GLU A 3 -4.78 -5.39 5.75
N VAL A 4 -5.39 -6.42 6.35
CA VAL A 4 -6.77 -6.82 6.11
C VAL A 4 -7.66 -6.34 7.27
N ARG A 5 -8.88 -5.93 6.97
CA ARG A 5 -9.85 -5.49 7.97
C ARG A 5 -10.51 -6.68 8.66
N GLN A 6 -10.31 -6.82 9.97
CA GLN A 6 -10.94 -7.87 10.79
C GLN A 6 -12.31 -7.42 11.34
N THR A 7 -12.40 -6.16 11.78
CA THR A 7 -13.63 -5.52 12.24
C THR A 7 -13.65 -4.05 11.81
N GLN A 8 -14.68 -3.29 12.16
CA GLN A 8 -14.74 -1.87 11.81
C GLN A 8 -13.49 -1.09 12.27
N ASP A 9 -12.93 -1.43 13.44
CA ASP A 9 -11.82 -0.69 14.04
C ASP A 9 -10.53 -1.53 14.19
N SER A 10 -10.51 -2.75 13.66
CA SER A 10 -9.37 -3.67 13.77
C SER A 10 -8.83 -4.07 12.40
N TRP A 11 -7.50 -3.99 12.27
CA TRP A 11 -6.73 -4.34 11.09
C TRP A 11 -5.65 -5.34 11.49
N GLU A 12 -5.41 -6.33 10.64
CA GLU A 12 -4.35 -7.32 10.80
C GLU A 12 -3.32 -7.16 9.68
N THR A 13 -2.04 -7.10 10.04
CA THR A 13 -0.95 -7.03 9.06
C THR A 13 -0.80 -8.37 8.35
N VAL A 14 -0.92 -8.35 7.03
CA VAL A 14 -0.76 -9.54 6.16
C VAL A 14 0.47 -9.43 5.26
N GLY A 15 1.12 -8.27 5.24
CA GLY A 15 2.27 -8.03 4.40
C GLY A 15 3.03 -6.76 4.70
N GLU A 16 4.33 -6.77 4.43
CA GLU A 16 5.17 -5.58 4.46
C GLU A 16 6.31 -5.70 3.45
N GLY A 17 6.83 -4.56 3.03
CA GLY A 17 7.88 -4.54 2.03
C GLY A 17 8.41 -3.13 1.79
N ARG A 18 9.55 -3.07 1.12
CA ARG A 18 10.17 -1.83 0.65
C ARG A 18 10.23 -1.90 -0.86
N THR A 19 9.86 -0.80 -1.52
CA THR A 19 9.94 -0.71 -2.97
C THR A 19 11.37 -0.90 -3.46
N ASP A 20 11.52 -1.59 -4.58
CA ASP A 20 12.78 -1.66 -5.32
C ASP A 20 13.13 -0.32 -6.00
N THR A 21 14.20 -0.32 -6.80
CA THR A 21 14.66 0.86 -7.55
C THR A 21 13.68 1.34 -8.61
N ASP A 22 12.76 0.47 -9.05
CA ASP A 22 11.71 0.79 -10.02
C ASP A 22 10.40 1.23 -9.32
N GLY A 23 10.41 1.36 -7.98
CA GLY A 23 9.25 1.76 -7.20
C GLY A 23 8.23 0.64 -7.00
N ARG A 24 8.60 -0.64 -7.19
CA ARG A 24 7.69 -1.78 -7.12
C ARG A 24 7.93 -2.68 -5.92
N ILE A 25 6.89 -3.40 -5.53
CA ILE A 25 6.96 -4.55 -4.62
C ILE A 25 6.26 -5.69 -5.34
N ASN A 26 7.01 -6.73 -5.72
CA ASN A 26 6.49 -7.84 -6.52
C ASN A 26 5.77 -8.90 -5.68
N ASN A 27 6.03 -8.96 -4.37
CA ASN A 27 5.36 -9.88 -3.47
C ASN A 27 5.19 -9.26 -2.08
N PHE A 28 3.95 -8.94 -1.71
CA PHE A 28 3.62 -8.36 -0.39
C PHE A 28 3.35 -9.42 0.68
N PHE A 29 2.95 -10.63 0.29
CA PHE A 29 2.39 -11.59 1.22
C PHE A 29 3.50 -12.27 2.03
N ILE A 30 3.33 -12.23 3.34
CA ILE A 30 4.02 -13.16 4.25
C ILE A 30 3.36 -14.51 3.96
N GLU A 31 4.09 -15.37 3.25
CA GLU A 31 3.79 -16.75 2.86
C GLU A 31 2.42 -17.36 3.28
N THR A 32 1.70 -17.87 2.28
CA THR A 32 0.69 -18.96 2.31
C THR A 32 -0.79 -18.68 2.60
N GLU A 33 -1.23 -17.48 3.02
CA GLU A 33 -2.67 -17.20 3.05
C GLU A 33 -3.17 -16.64 1.71
N SER A 34 -4.08 -17.38 1.08
CA SER A 34 -4.76 -16.93 -0.13
C SER A 34 -5.52 -15.63 0.18
N MET A 35 -5.33 -14.61 -0.66
CA MET A 35 -6.07 -13.37 -0.55
C MET A 35 -7.57 -13.69 -0.55
N SER A 36 -8.28 -13.29 0.50
CA SER A 36 -9.73 -13.48 0.57
C SER A 36 -10.44 -12.21 0.14
N PRO A 37 -11.67 -12.29 -0.37
CA PRO A 37 -12.47 -11.10 -0.60
C PRO A 37 -12.63 -10.32 0.71
N GLY A 38 -12.44 -9.01 0.66
CA GLY A 38 -12.42 -8.20 1.88
C GLY A 38 -11.92 -6.77 1.67
N THR A 39 -11.89 -6.01 2.75
CA THR A 39 -11.34 -4.65 2.76
C THR A 39 -9.89 -4.69 3.22
N TYR A 40 -9.01 -4.06 2.45
CA TYR A 40 -7.58 -4.00 2.70
C TYR A 40 -7.13 -2.55 2.83
N ARG A 41 -6.02 -2.35 3.55
CA ARG A 41 -5.34 -1.07 3.68
C ARG A 41 -3.88 -1.23 3.30
N LEU A 42 -3.44 -0.47 2.32
CA LEU A 42 -2.03 -0.34 1.95
C LEU A 42 -1.51 1.01 2.46
N THR A 43 -0.62 0.98 3.44
CA THR A 43 -0.01 2.17 4.03
C THR A 43 1.41 2.37 3.50
N PHE A 44 1.62 3.50 2.81
CA PHE A 44 2.92 3.97 2.34
C PHE A 44 3.58 4.87 3.39
N ASN A 45 4.84 4.60 3.73
CA ASN A 45 5.64 5.45 4.60
C ASN A 45 6.45 6.44 3.75
N VAL A 46 6.04 7.71 3.76
CA VAL A 46 6.47 8.73 2.79
C VAL A 46 7.57 9.63 3.35
N SER A 47 7.52 9.98 4.64
CA SER A 47 8.53 10.86 5.24
C SER A 47 9.98 10.42 4.99
N PRO A 48 10.37 9.14 5.19
CA PRO A 48 11.76 8.72 4.98
C PRO A 48 12.22 8.88 3.52
N TYR A 49 11.31 8.74 2.56
CA TYR A 49 11.61 8.91 1.15
C TYR A 49 12.02 10.35 0.85
N PHE A 50 11.17 11.33 1.21
CA PHE A 50 11.49 12.74 0.96
C PHE A 50 12.64 13.27 1.83
N GLN A 51 12.76 12.80 3.07
CA GLN A 51 13.90 13.12 3.94
C GLN A 51 15.23 12.69 3.32
N SER A 52 15.30 11.50 2.73
CA SER A 52 16.51 11.03 2.04
C SER A 52 16.90 11.86 0.81
N GLN A 53 15.95 12.61 0.25
CA GLN A 53 16.14 13.51 -0.88
C GLN A 53 16.38 14.97 -0.45
N GLY A 54 16.30 15.28 0.86
CA GLY A 54 16.39 16.65 1.36
C GLY A 54 15.22 17.54 0.92
N VAL A 55 14.05 16.95 0.70
CA VAL A 55 12.83 17.65 0.25
C VAL A 55 11.82 17.69 1.39
N ASP A 56 11.28 18.88 1.67
CA ASP A 56 10.15 19.04 2.58
C ASP A 56 8.88 18.47 1.93
N SER A 57 8.10 17.73 2.70
CA SER A 57 6.84 17.13 2.22
C SER A 57 5.74 17.28 3.25
N PHE A 58 4.50 17.36 2.76
CA PHE A 58 3.31 17.53 3.58
C PHE A 58 2.81 16.20 4.18
N TYR A 59 3.01 15.09 3.47
CA TYR A 59 2.49 13.79 3.87
C TYR A 59 3.56 12.97 4.59
N SER A 60 3.24 12.50 5.80
CA SER A 60 4.10 11.58 6.53
C SER A 60 3.87 10.12 6.16
N VAL A 61 2.61 9.73 6.10
CA VAL A 61 2.13 8.41 5.69
C VAL A 61 0.87 8.57 4.83
N ILE A 62 0.64 7.63 3.92
CA ILE A 62 -0.54 7.62 3.03
C ILE A 62 -1.20 6.24 3.11
N PRO A 63 -2.35 6.10 3.81
CA PRO A 63 -3.16 4.89 3.78
C PRO A 63 -4.12 4.90 2.59
N ILE A 64 -4.08 3.84 1.78
CA ILE A 64 -5.05 3.58 0.70
C ILE A 64 -5.92 2.40 1.11
N VAL A 65 -7.23 2.63 1.25
CA VAL A 65 -8.21 1.61 1.61
C VAL A 65 -8.97 1.19 0.36
N PHE A 66 -9.04 -0.11 0.09
CA PHE A 66 -9.69 -0.67 -1.10
C PHE A 66 -10.30 -2.04 -0.81
N THR A 67 -11.16 -2.50 -1.71
CA THR A 67 -11.83 -3.80 -1.62
C THR A 67 -11.26 -4.76 -2.65
N LEU A 68 -11.11 -6.00 -2.24
CA LEU A 68 -10.81 -7.14 -3.10
C LEU A 68 -12.04 -8.01 -3.20
N ASP A 69 -12.43 -8.37 -4.42
CA ASP A 69 -13.63 -9.16 -4.68
C ASP A 69 -13.29 -10.55 -5.24
N ASP A 70 -12.24 -10.61 -6.07
CA ASP A 70 -11.73 -11.83 -6.69
C ASP A 70 -10.30 -12.15 -6.16
N PRO A 71 -10.12 -13.26 -5.41
CA PRO A 71 -8.82 -13.77 -4.96
C PRO A 71 -7.80 -14.03 -6.06
N ASN A 72 -8.26 -14.34 -7.27
CA ASN A 72 -7.41 -14.75 -8.38
C ASN A 72 -7.03 -13.58 -9.28
N ALA A 73 -7.62 -12.40 -9.07
CA ALA A 73 -7.32 -11.21 -9.85
C ALA A 73 -5.98 -10.59 -9.41
N HIS A 74 -5.28 -10.00 -10.37
CA HIS A 74 -4.14 -9.14 -10.09
C HIS A 74 -4.63 -7.75 -9.70
N TYR A 75 -4.18 -7.24 -8.55
CA TYR A 75 -4.51 -5.90 -8.09
C TYR A 75 -3.27 -5.02 -8.14
N HIS A 76 -3.30 -4.02 -9.02
CA HIS A 76 -2.28 -3.00 -9.11
C HIS A 76 -2.79 -1.71 -8.48
N VAL A 77 -2.10 -1.21 -7.44
CA VAL A 77 -2.46 0.02 -6.70
C VAL A 77 -1.29 0.99 -6.75
N PRO A 78 -1.19 1.82 -7.82
CA PRO A 78 -0.09 2.78 -7.95
C PRO A 78 -0.24 3.97 -7.01
N LEU A 79 0.89 4.54 -6.62
CA LEU A 79 0.95 5.85 -5.96
C LEU A 79 1.83 6.77 -6.80
N LEU A 80 1.24 7.82 -7.37
CA LEU A 80 1.98 8.93 -7.94
C LEU A 80 2.14 9.97 -6.84
N LEU A 81 3.37 10.30 -6.52
CA LEU A 81 3.70 11.07 -5.32
C LEU A 81 4.50 12.33 -5.67
N SER A 82 4.07 13.46 -5.14
CA SER A 82 4.80 14.72 -5.09
C SER A 82 4.84 15.22 -3.64
N PRO A 83 5.69 16.20 -3.30
CA PRO A 83 5.83 16.62 -1.91
C PRO A 83 4.54 17.18 -1.27
N TYR A 84 3.62 17.70 -2.09
CA TYR A 84 2.38 18.36 -1.64
C TYR A 84 1.11 17.83 -2.33
N GLY A 85 1.20 16.73 -3.05
CA GLY A 85 0.04 16.06 -3.65
C GLY A 85 0.34 14.62 -4.02
N TYR A 86 -0.69 13.77 -4.05
CA TYR A 86 -0.58 12.42 -4.55
C TYR A 86 -1.85 12.02 -5.30
N SER A 87 -1.74 11.01 -6.15
CA SER A 87 -2.89 10.34 -6.76
C SER A 87 -2.70 8.84 -6.75
N THR A 88 -3.81 8.11 -6.66
CA THR A 88 -3.85 6.65 -6.76
C THR A 88 -5.05 6.22 -7.59
N TYR A 89 -5.04 4.99 -8.08
CA TYR A 89 -6.11 4.39 -8.87
C TYR A 89 -5.99 2.85 -8.83
N ARG A 90 -7.04 2.15 -9.30
CA ARG A 90 -6.94 0.71 -9.59
C ARG A 90 -6.37 0.54 -11.00
N GLY A 91 -5.16 0.03 -11.11
CA GLY A 91 -4.54 -0.34 -12.39
C GLY A 91 -5.14 -1.62 -12.97
N SER A 92 -4.94 -1.82 -14.27
CA SER A 92 -5.23 -3.06 -14.99
C SER A 92 -4.18 -4.14 -14.78
#